data_AF-A0A510J780-F1
#
_entry.id   AF-A0A510J780-F1
#
_cell.length_a   1.000
_cell.length_b   1.000
_cell.length_c   1.000
_cell.angle_alpha   90.00
_cell.angle_beta   90.00
_cell.angle_gamma   90.00
#
_symmetry.space_group_name_H-M   'P 1'
#
loop_
_entity.id
_entity.type
_entity.pdbx_description
1 polymer ?
#
loop_
_entity_poly.entity_id
_entity_poly.type
_entity_poly.pdbx_seq_one_letter_code
_entity_poly.pdbx_strand_id
1 'polypeptide(L)'
;MRKSYFIMLLISIGMISCTSGDPYAGSSSSGTTSGSRVESKPAPNKVTPSKSNSGGEIDNKFDATDEKIVAFIDQKVYEDAAQIRQVTVDSLNKLLKEKNIRMTKREFLARTYQIIRDNNMNSFYLAAGRLLNQLK
;
A
#
# COMPACT_ATOMS: atom_id res chain seq x y z
N MET A 1 -35.43 -14.47 -4.83
CA MET A 1 -35.29 -15.67 -5.71
C MET A 1 -34.25 -15.33 -6.77
N ARG A 2 -32.95 -15.63 -6.58
CA ARG A 2 -32.21 -16.78 -7.14
C ARG A 2 -32.52 -17.13 -8.61
N LYS A 3 -31.56 -16.82 -9.50
CA LYS A 3 -30.92 -17.68 -10.54
C LYS A 3 -30.19 -16.77 -11.54
N SER A 4 -28.86 -16.74 -11.53
CA SER A 4 -27.94 -17.66 -12.24
C SER A 4 -27.66 -17.21 -13.67
N TYR A 5 -26.53 -16.54 -13.87
CA TYR A 5 -25.75 -16.57 -15.11
C TYR A 5 -24.37 -17.14 -14.78
N PHE A 6 -24.37 -18.40 -14.36
CA PHE A 6 -23.19 -19.25 -14.39
C PHE A 6 -23.12 -19.86 -15.80
N ILE A 7 -21.93 -19.87 -16.39
CA ILE A 7 -21.53 -20.63 -17.60
C ILE A 7 -21.79 -19.90 -18.92
N MET A 8 -20.74 -19.25 -19.44
CA MET A 8 -20.14 -19.53 -20.76
C MET A 8 -19.19 -18.38 -21.16
N LEU A 9 -17.94 -18.41 -20.69
CA LEU A 9 -16.78 -18.05 -21.53
C LEU A 9 -15.46 -18.45 -20.85
N LEU A 10 -15.22 -19.77 -20.83
CA LEU A 10 -13.86 -20.28 -20.76
C LEU A 10 -13.24 -20.20 -22.17
N ILE A 11 -11.90 -20.11 -22.20
CA ILE A 11 -10.98 -20.23 -23.35
C ILE A 11 -10.44 -18.89 -23.88
N SER A 12 -9.35 -18.41 -23.26
CA SER A 12 -8.12 -18.05 -24.00
C SER A 12 -6.93 -18.08 -23.04
N ILE A 13 -6.33 -19.27 -22.88
CA ILE A 13 -4.97 -19.40 -22.36
C ILE A 13 -4.05 -18.94 -23.49
N GLY A 14 -3.53 -17.73 -23.38
CA GLY A 14 -2.44 -17.22 -24.21
C GLY A 14 -1.21 -17.04 -23.35
N MET A 15 -0.32 -18.04 -23.36
CA MET A 15 1.05 -17.91 -22.86
C MET A 15 1.78 -16.87 -23.71
N ILE A 16 2.23 -15.75 -23.11
CA ILE A 16 3.42 -15.04 -23.61
C ILE A 16 4.31 -14.69 -22.42
N SER A 17 5.54 -15.17 -22.57
CA SER A 17 6.64 -15.24 -21.62
C SER A 17 7.08 -13.91 -21.03
N CYS A 18 7.71 -14.05 -19.86
CA CYS A 18 8.55 -13.09 -19.19
C CYS A 18 9.41 -12.27 -20.14
N THR A 19 9.23 -10.95 -20.13
CA THR A 19 10.33 -10.00 -20.34
C THR A 19 10.34 -9.06 -19.14
N SER A 20 11.10 -9.45 -18.13
CA SER A 20 11.62 -8.54 -17.11
C SER A 20 12.60 -7.59 -17.80
N GLY A 21 12.05 -6.52 -18.38
CA GLY A 21 12.82 -5.38 -18.84
C GLY A 21 13.15 -4.48 -17.65
N ASP A 22 14.38 -4.59 -17.18
CA ASP A 22 14.99 -3.63 -16.25
C ASP A 22 15.27 -2.31 -17.01
N PRO A 23 14.73 -1.15 -16.61
CA PRO A 23 14.94 0.12 -17.32
C PRO A 23 16.33 0.74 -17.06
N TYR A 24 17.24 0.04 -16.37
CA TYR A 24 18.58 0.56 -16.03
C TYR A 24 19.76 -0.17 -16.69
N ALA A 25 19.54 -0.92 -17.77
CA ALA A 25 20.65 -1.39 -18.63
C ALA A 25 21.23 -0.23 -19.47
N GLY A 26 21.87 0.73 -18.80
CA GLY A 26 22.76 1.70 -19.42
C GLY A 26 24.05 1.01 -19.84
N SER A 27 24.11 0.61 -21.11
CA SER A 27 25.31 0.10 -21.77
C SER A 27 26.50 1.05 -21.57
N SER A 28 27.55 0.53 -20.94
CA SER A 28 28.89 1.13 -20.92
C SER A 28 29.89 0.12 -21.45
N SER A 29 30.33 0.32 -22.70
CA SER A 29 31.61 -0.16 -23.26
C SER A 29 31.67 0.34 -24.72
N SER A 30 32.73 0.90 -25.28
CA SER A 30 34.13 0.95 -24.90
C SER A 30 34.82 1.99 -25.79
N GLY A 31 35.73 2.79 -25.24
CA GLY A 31 36.55 3.73 -26.00
C GLY A 31 37.74 4.23 -25.18
N THR A 32 38.79 3.41 -25.15
CA THR A 32 40.23 3.76 -25.17
C THR A 32 40.84 4.78 -24.18
N THR A 33 41.99 4.33 -23.64
CA THR A 33 43.21 5.07 -23.23
C THR A 33 43.32 5.78 -21.87
N SER A 34 44.23 5.22 -21.06
CA SER A 34 45.32 5.90 -20.34
C SER A 34 45.04 6.63 -19.01
N GLY A 35 45.76 6.19 -17.96
CA GLY A 35 46.40 7.12 -17.02
C GLY A 35 46.15 6.91 -15.52
N SER A 36 47.15 6.34 -14.85
CA SER A 36 47.69 6.73 -13.52
C SER A 36 46.84 6.63 -12.23
N ARG A 37 47.23 5.64 -11.41
CA ARG A 37 47.69 5.72 -9.99
C ARG A 37 46.85 6.53 -8.98
N VAL A 38 46.42 5.87 -7.89
CA VAL A 38 46.82 6.08 -6.47
C VAL A 38 45.85 5.35 -5.51
N GLU A 39 46.41 4.40 -4.74
CA GLU A 39 46.23 4.09 -3.31
C GLU A 39 45.02 4.67 -2.51
N SER A 40 44.36 3.84 -1.66
CA SER A 40 44.10 4.07 -0.21
C SER A 40 42.74 3.58 0.33
N LYS A 41 42.78 2.50 1.14
CA LYS A 41 41.97 2.17 2.36
C LYS A 41 40.39 2.07 2.35
N PRO A 42 39.80 1.33 3.33
CA PRO A 42 38.42 0.81 3.28
C PRO A 42 37.37 1.53 4.17
N ALA A 43 36.10 1.15 3.92
CA ALA A 43 34.87 1.25 4.75
C ALA A 43 34.11 2.61 4.76
N PRO A 44 32.83 2.72 5.22
CA PRO A 44 31.74 1.73 5.45
C PRO A 44 30.33 2.20 4.92
N ASN A 45 29.34 1.31 4.99
CA ASN A 45 27.88 1.56 5.12
C ASN A 45 27.21 2.75 4.38
N LYS A 46 26.30 2.42 3.46
CA LYS A 46 25.09 3.23 3.24
C LYS A 46 23.84 2.34 3.31
N VAL A 47 23.46 2.00 4.53
CA VAL A 47 22.08 1.65 4.87
C VAL A 47 21.26 2.89 4.56
N THR A 48 20.39 2.82 3.58
CA THR A 48 19.42 3.89 3.29
C THR A 48 18.51 4.02 4.51
N PRO A 49 18.52 5.14 5.26
CA PRO A 49 17.48 5.37 6.22
C PRO A 49 16.28 5.85 5.42
N SER A 50 15.24 5.02 5.32
CA SER A 50 13.90 5.49 5.03
C SER A 50 13.63 6.64 5.99
N LYS A 51 13.61 7.85 5.44
CA LYS A 51 13.36 9.09 6.15
C LYS A 51 11.98 8.95 6.79
N SER A 52 11.97 8.56 8.07
CA SER A 52 10.81 8.64 8.94
C SER A 52 10.46 10.12 9.02
N ASN A 53 9.49 10.52 8.21
CA ASN A 53 8.98 11.88 8.24
C ASN A 53 8.19 12.02 9.54
N SER A 54 8.90 12.46 10.57
CA SER A 54 8.32 12.87 11.83
C SER A 54 7.59 14.19 11.64
N GLY A 55 6.28 14.19 11.87
CA GLY A 55 5.47 15.41 12.01
C GLY A 55 4.63 15.81 10.80
N GLY A 56 4.29 14.88 9.90
CA GLY A 56 3.45 15.18 8.73
C GLY A 56 1.99 14.78 8.94
N GLU A 57 1.08 15.73 8.72
CA GLU A 57 -0.33 15.45 8.47
C GLU A 57 -0.48 14.30 7.46
N ILE A 58 -1.43 13.40 7.69
CA ILE A 58 -1.64 12.27 6.79
C ILE A 58 -2.18 12.82 5.47
N ASP A 59 -1.39 12.65 4.41
CA ASP A 59 -1.74 13.15 3.10
C ASP A 59 -2.94 12.37 2.51
N ASN A 60 -3.73 13.04 1.69
CA ASN A 60 -4.91 12.46 1.04
C ASN A 60 -4.60 11.62 -0.21
N LYS A 61 -3.32 11.32 -0.53
CA LYS A 61 -3.00 10.49 -1.70
C LYS A 61 -3.03 9.01 -1.34
N PHE A 62 -3.96 8.29 -1.94
CA PHE A 62 -3.97 6.83 -1.91
C PHE A 62 -3.17 6.32 -3.10
N ASP A 63 -2.28 5.36 -2.87
CA ASP A 63 -1.56 4.73 -3.97
C ASP A 63 -2.45 3.71 -4.69
N ALA A 64 -1.99 3.19 -5.84
CA ALA A 64 -2.77 2.24 -6.64
C ALA A 64 -3.09 0.93 -5.91
N THR A 65 -2.34 0.57 -4.87
CA THR A 65 -2.62 -0.61 -4.04
C THR A 65 -3.67 -0.27 -2.99
N ASP A 66 -3.56 0.89 -2.35
CA ASP A 66 -4.51 1.36 -1.36
C ASP A 66 -5.90 1.54 -2.00
N GLU A 67 -5.97 2.10 -3.22
CA GLU A 67 -7.23 2.20 -3.98
C GLU A 67 -7.85 0.83 -4.29
N LYS A 68 -7.04 -0.21 -4.58
CA LYS A 68 -7.55 -1.58 -4.76
C LYS A 68 -8.15 -2.13 -3.46
N ILE A 69 -7.53 -1.82 -2.32
CA ILE A 69 -8.04 -2.24 -1.01
C ILE A 69 -9.35 -1.51 -0.70
N VAL A 70 -9.41 -0.19 -0.95
CA VAL A 70 -10.63 0.61 -0.79
C VAL A 70 -11.76 0.05 -1.65
N ALA A 71 -11.52 -0.18 -2.95
CA ALA A 71 -12.51 -0.74 -3.87
C ALA A 71 -12.98 -2.14 -3.44
N PHE A 72 -12.08 -2.94 -2.88
CA PHE A 72 -12.44 -4.25 -2.35
C PHE A 72 -13.30 -4.15 -1.08
N ILE A 73 -13.01 -3.21 -0.18
CA ILE A 73 -13.78 -2.98 1.04
C ILE A 73 -15.17 -2.42 0.71
N ASP A 74 -15.27 -1.47 -0.23
CA ASP A 74 -16.53 -0.88 -0.72
C ASP A 74 -17.55 -1.97 -1.11
N GLN A 75 -17.11 -3.02 -1.81
CA GLN A 75 -17.96 -4.16 -2.17
C GLN A 75 -18.47 -5.00 -0.98
N LYS A 76 -17.96 -4.78 0.23
CA LYS A 76 -18.25 -5.56 1.45
C LYS A 76 -19.00 -4.76 2.50
N VAL A 77 -19.05 -3.44 2.39
CA VAL A 77 -19.64 -2.55 3.38
C VAL A 77 -20.72 -1.67 2.74
N TYR A 78 -21.42 -0.89 3.56
CA TYR A 78 -22.43 0.05 3.07
C TYR A 78 -21.84 1.39 2.58
N GLU A 79 -20.65 1.72 3.06
CA GLU A 79 -19.94 2.95 2.73
C GLU A 79 -19.26 2.88 1.36
N ASP A 80 -19.30 3.98 0.63
CA ASP A 80 -18.62 4.11 -0.66
C ASP A 80 -17.11 4.31 -0.50
N ALA A 81 -16.37 4.13 -1.60
CA ALA A 81 -14.93 4.35 -1.65
C ALA A 81 -14.48 5.75 -1.14
N ALA A 82 -15.26 6.81 -1.35
CA ALA A 82 -14.90 8.16 -0.92
C ALA A 82 -15.01 8.29 0.61
N GLN A 83 -16.05 7.72 1.21
CA GLN A 83 -16.23 7.64 2.65
C GLN A 83 -15.13 6.81 3.30
N ILE A 84 -14.79 5.65 2.74
CA ILE A 84 -13.71 4.79 3.23
C ILE A 84 -12.37 5.55 3.25
N ARG A 85 -12.06 6.29 2.18
CA ARG A 85 -10.84 7.13 2.12
C ARG A 85 -10.85 8.22 3.18
N GLN A 86 -11.96 8.95 3.29
CA GLN A 86 -12.10 10.04 4.26
C GLN A 86 -11.92 9.53 5.69
N VAL A 87 -12.62 8.45 6.06
CA VAL A 87 -12.50 7.82 7.38
C VAL A 87 -11.09 7.36 7.65
N THR A 88 -10.41 6.81 6.65
CA THR A 88 -9.03 6.36 6.81
C THR A 88 -8.10 7.52 7.14
N VAL A 89 -8.17 8.63 6.39
CA VAL A 89 -7.34 9.80 6.64
C VAL A 89 -7.67 10.43 8.00
N ASP A 90 -8.94 10.60 8.31
CA ASP A 90 -9.39 11.18 9.59
C ASP A 90 -8.95 10.33 10.78
N SER A 91 -9.09 9.00 10.67
CA SER A 91 -8.70 8.06 11.73
C SER A 91 -7.20 8.02 11.93
N LEU A 92 -6.40 8.05 10.86
CA LEU A 92 -4.94 8.11 10.97
C LEU A 92 -4.46 9.43 11.58
N ASN A 93 -5.08 10.55 11.20
CA ASN A 93 -4.81 11.84 11.83
C ASN A 93 -5.15 11.82 13.33
N LYS A 94 -6.25 11.18 13.73
CA LYS A 94 -6.58 10.97 15.15
C LYS A 94 -5.54 10.11 15.87
N LEU A 95 -5.13 8.98 15.27
CA LEU A 95 -4.09 8.12 15.85
C LEU A 95 -2.77 8.88 16.06
N LEU A 96 -2.39 9.71 15.10
CA LEU A 96 -1.17 10.51 15.19
C LEU A 96 -1.28 11.61 16.25
N LYS A 97 -2.40 12.35 16.30
CA LYS A 97 -2.58 13.50 17.19
C LYS A 97 -2.93 13.11 18.62
N GLU A 98 -3.83 12.14 18.81
CA GLU A 98 -4.36 11.77 20.13
C GLU A 98 -3.52 10.69 20.81
N LYS A 99 -3.01 9.72 20.04
CA LYS A 99 -2.32 8.54 20.59
C LYS A 99 -0.83 8.48 20.29
N ASN A 100 -0.31 9.40 19.47
CA ASN A 100 1.07 9.36 18.96
C ASN A 100 1.43 8.02 18.30
N ILE A 101 0.43 7.33 17.74
CA ILE A 101 0.61 6.07 17.02
C ILE A 101 0.76 6.39 15.54
N ARG A 102 1.88 5.96 14.96
CA ARG A 102 2.09 6.04 13.51
C ARG A 102 1.65 4.74 12.86
N MET A 103 0.63 4.85 12.02
CA MET A 103 0.10 3.74 11.22
C MET A 103 0.02 4.18 9.76
N THR A 104 0.23 3.25 8.83
CA THR A 104 0.11 3.53 7.39
C THR A 104 -1.34 3.37 6.93
N LYS A 105 -1.72 4.03 5.83
CA LYS A 105 -3.03 3.87 5.15
C LYS A 105 -3.35 2.41 4.88
N ARG A 106 -2.40 1.71 4.26
CA ARG A 106 -2.51 0.28 3.96
C ARG A 106 -2.75 -0.58 5.20
N GLU A 107 -1.98 -0.34 6.26
CA GLU A 107 -2.12 -1.08 7.51
C GLU A 107 -3.48 -0.83 8.18
N PHE A 108 -3.92 0.44 8.21
CA PHE A 108 -5.21 0.81 8.77
C PHE A 108 -6.36 0.15 8.03
N LEU A 109 -6.36 0.21 6.69
CA LEU A 109 -7.37 -0.43 5.84
C LEU A 109 -7.41 -1.95 6.07
N ALA A 110 -6.24 -2.60 6.07
CA ALA A 110 -6.14 -4.04 6.27
C ALA A 110 -6.65 -4.48 7.65
N ARG A 111 -6.25 -3.80 8.72
CA ARG A 111 -6.72 -4.09 10.09
C ARG A 111 -8.21 -3.80 10.26
N THR A 112 -8.70 -2.72 9.66
CA THR A 112 -10.14 -2.41 9.69
C THR A 112 -10.94 -3.49 8.97
N TYR A 113 -10.47 -3.97 7.82
CA TYR A 113 -11.08 -5.08 7.11
C TYR A 113 -11.05 -6.40 7.90
N GLN A 114 -9.98 -6.68 8.64
CA GLN A 114 -9.94 -7.84 9.55
C GLN A 114 -11.08 -7.75 10.58
N ILE A 115 -11.30 -6.59 11.20
CA ILE A 115 -12.40 -6.39 12.16
C ILE A 115 -13.75 -6.60 11.49
N ILE A 116 -13.96 -6.06 10.29
CA ILE A 116 -15.17 -6.25 9.48
C ILE A 116 -15.46 -7.74 9.31
N ARG A 117 -14.47 -8.50 8.83
CA ARG A 117 -14.60 -9.94 8.58
C ARG A 117 -14.84 -10.73 9.86
N ASP A 118 -14.02 -10.49 10.88
CA ASP A 118 -14.03 -11.29 12.11
C ASP A 118 -15.28 -11.05 12.96
N ASN A 119 -15.92 -9.89 12.79
CA ASN A 119 -17.16 -9.51 13.49
C ASN A 119 -18.40 -9.52 12.58
N ASN A 120 -18.26 -10.01 11.34
CA ASN A 120 -19.31 -10.02 10.32
C ASN A 120 -20.04 -8.66 10.20
N MET A 121 -19.27 -7.58 10.19
CA MET A 121 -19.78 -6.21 10.10
C MET A 121 -19.87 -5.79 8.65
N ASN A 122 -20.84 -4.93 8.34
CA ASN A 122 -21.00 -4.34 7.01
C ASN A 122 -20.79 -2.81 7.04
N SER A 123 -20.18 -2.27 8.10
CA SER A 123 -19.89 -0.84 8.23
C SER A 123 -18.40 -0.59 8.47
N PHE A 124 -17.78 0.17 7.57
CA PHE A 124 -16.39 0.59 7.70
C PHE A 124 -16.20 1.57 8.85
N TYR A 125 -17.11 2.54 9.04
CA TYR A 125 -17.04 3.49 10.17
C TYR A 125 -16.99 2.77 11.51
N LEU A 126 -17.88 1.79 11.70
CA LEU A 126 -17.97 1.06 12.95
C LEU A 126 -16.72 0.21 13.22
N ALA A 127 -16.20 -0.46 12.19
CA ALA A 127 -14.97 -1.23 12.30
C ALA A 127 -13.74 -0.34 12.56
N ALA A 128 -13.64 0.80 11.89
CA ALA A 128 -12.59 1.79 12.11
C ALA A 128 -12.62 2.31 13.56
N GLY A 129 -13.80 2.64 14.09
CA GLY A 129 -13.96 3.05 15.49
C GLY A 129 -13.51 1.96 16.47
N ARG A 130 -13.82 0.69 16.19
CA ARG A 130 -13.32 -0.44 17.00
C ARG A 130 -11.80 -0.56 16.94
N LEU A 131 -11.19 -0.42 15.76
CA LEU A 131 -9.74 -0.42 15.61
C LEU A 131 -9.10 0.69 16.45
N LEU A 132 -9.62 1.91 16.35
CA LEU A 132 -9.14 3.05 17.12
C LEU A 132 -9.20 2.81 18.64
N ASN A 133 -10.23 2.12 19.12
CA ASN A 133 -10.38 1.76 20.54
C ASN A 133 -9.44 0.64 20.99
N GLN A 134 -9.03 -0.26 20.08
CA GLN A 134 -8.07 -1.34 20.35
C GLN A 134 -6.63 -0.83 20.41
N LEU A 135 -6.30 0.17 19.58
CA LEU A 135 -5.00 0.84 19.59
C LEU A 135 -4.97 1.79 20.79
N LYS A 136 -4.44 1.35 21.93
CA LYS A 136 -4.32 2.16 23.16
C LYS A 136 -2.87 2.54 23.44
#